data_AF-A0AAU9ZHE8-F1
#
_entry.id   AF-A0AAU9ZHE8-F1
#
_cell.length_a   1.000
_cell.length_b   1.000
_cell.length_c   1.000
_cell.angle_alpha   90.00
_cell.angle_beta   90.00
_cell.angle_gamma   90.00
#
_symmetry.space_group_name_H-M   'P 1'
#
loop_
_entity.id
_entity.type
_entity.pdbx_description
1 polymer ?
#
loop_
_entity_poly.entity_id
_entity_poly.type
_entity_poly.pdbx_seq_one_letter_code
_entity_poly.pdbx_strand_id
1 'polypeptide(L)'
;MGALRVPRRTVLFQRERTGLTYRVPALLSVPPRPTLLAFAEQRLSPDDSHAHRLVLRRGTLAKDSVRWGTLSVLETAVLEGHRSMNPCPVLDEHSGTIFLFFIAVLGHTPEAVQIATGKNAARLCCVTSCDAGLTWGSVRDLTEEAIGAALQDWATFAVGPGHGVQLRSGRLLVPAYTYHVDRRECFGRICWTSPHSLAFYSDDHGISWHCGGLVPNLRSGECQLAAVDGDFLYCNARSPLGNRVQALSADEGSSFLPGELVTSLAETARGCQGSIVGFPAPPSSRPQDDRRPVGPGNISYSPCSYLRVQEASGEGARDHVEGWVPRGPFCSPQSWGSENHGPEPEPGGDKTAWSPELPVSSASLLPSPTWLLYSHPSGRRARLHMGIYLSRSPLDPHSWTEPWVIYEGPSGYSDLAFLGAVPGASLAFACLFESGTRASYEDISFCLFSLADVLENVPTGLEKQSPRFKPQGHCWPS
;
A
#
# COMPACT_ATOMS: atom_id res chain seq x y z
N MET A 1 27.44 21.50 -9.18
CA MET A 1 26.65 20.43 -8.55
C MET A 1 26.62 20.72 -7.06
N GLY A 2 25.46 21.08 -6.52
CA GLY A 2 25.27 21.15 -5.06
C GLY A 2 25.31 19.72 -4.49
N ALA A 3 25.86 19.53 -3.29
CA ALA A 3 25.84 18.23 -2.64
C ALA A 3 24.38 17.80 -2.41
N LEU A 4 24.04 16.55 -2.75
CA LEU A 4 22.74 15.96 -2.44
C LEU A 4 22.50 16.09 -0.93
N ARG A 5 21.36 16.66 -0.56
CA ARG A 5 20.99 16.83 0.85
C ARG A 5 20.40 15.52 1.35
N VAL A 6 20.92 14.99 2.45
CA VAL A 6 20.39 13.80 3.11
C VAL A 6 19.54 14.27 4.29
N PRO A 7 18.32 13.73 4.50
CA PRO A 7 17.47 14.15 5.59
C PRO A 7 18.08 13.78 6.94
N ARG A 8 17.73 14.54 7.99
CA ARG A 8 18.19 14.25 9.34
C ARG A 8 17.63 12.91 9.81
N ARG A 9 18.54 12.00 10.17
CA ARG A 9 18.23 10.67 10.67
C ARG A 9 18.14 10.63 12.20
N THR A 10 17.14 9.94 12.73
CA THR A 10 17.00 9.62 14.17
C THR A 10 16.85 8.11 14.33
N VAL A 11 17.69 7.46 15.13
CA VAL A 11 17.51 6.03 15.46
C VAL A 11 16.42 5.90 16.51
N LEU A 12 15.35 5.15 16.22
CA LEU A 12 14.21 4.98 17.13
C LEU A 12 14.26 3.66 17.90
N PHE A 13 14.66 2.60 17.22
CA PHE A 13 14.86 1.29 17.82
C PHE A 13 16.27 0.85 17.52
N GLN A 14 17.01 0.45 18.55
CA GLN A 14 18.41 0.06 18.43
C GLN A 14 18.58 -1.33 19.00
N ARG A 15 19.31 -2.19 18.30
CA ARG A 15 19.69 -3.50 18.79
C ARG A 15 20.42 -3.38 20.11
N GLU A 16 20.02 -4.21 21.05
CA GLU A 16 20.59 -4.22 22.39
C GLU A 16 21.77 -5.18 22.51
N ARG A 17 22.65 -4.91 23.48
CA ARG A 17 23.80 -5.79 23.77
C ARG A 17 23.38 -7.19 24.23
N THR A 18 22.16 -7.33 24.75
CA THR A 18 21.53 -8.59 25.14
C THR A 18 21.22 -9.51 23.95
N GLY A 19 21.24 -8.97 22.72
CA GLY A 19 20.83 -9.70 21.51
C GLY A 19 19.45 -9.30 20.99
N LEU A 20 18.66 -8.61 21.81
CA LEU A 20 17.33 -8.12 21.43
C LEU A 20 17.43 -7.21 20.20
N THR A 21 16.67 -7.55 19.17
CA THR A 21 16.72 -6.92 17.85
C THR A 21 15.34 -6.42 17.48
N TYR A 22 15.27 -5.23 16.88
CA TYR A 22 14.02 -4.64 16.40
C TYR A 22 13.99 -4.66 14.89
N ARG A 23 12.91 -5.19 14.30
CA ARG A 23 12.77 -5.36 12.85
C ARG A 23 11.35 -5.07 12.38
N VAL A 24 11.15 -5.05 11.07
CA VAL A 24 9.82 -4.94 10.44
C VAL A 24 9.08 -3.67 10.89
N PRO A 25 9.54 -2.49 10.44
CA PRO A 25 8.94 -1.21 10.80
C PRO A 25 7.53 -1.06 10.22
N ALA A 26 6.63 -0.44 10.98
CA ALA A 26 5.40 0.12 10.45
C ALA A 26 5.14 1.51 11.04
N LEU A 27 4.62 2.43 10.24
CA LEU A 27 4.46 3.84 10.60
C LEU A 27 3.05 4.32 10.22
N LEU A 28 2.33 4.87 11.19
CA LEU A 28 1.01 5.44 10.98
C LEU A 28 0.97 6.90 11.46
N SER A 29 0.42 7.80 10.64
CA SER A 29 0.07 9.15 11.08
C SER A 29 -1.38 9.19 11.52
N VAL A 30 -1.64 9.76 12.70
CA VAL A 30 -2.96 9.78 13.33
C VAL A 30 -3.45 11.23 13.46
N PRO A 31 -4.60 11.59 12.85
CA PRO A 31 -5.29 12.85 13.05
C PRO A 31 -6.01 12.96 14.43
N PRO A 32 -6.26 14.19 14.93
CA PRO A 32 -5.68 15.42 14.44
C PRO A 32 -4.16 15.41 14.67
N ARG A 33 -3.42 15.91 13.68
CA ARG A 33 -1.96 16.08 13.81
C ARG A 33 -1.66 16.77 15.13
N PRO A 34 -0.63 16.33 15.86
CA PRO A 34 0.64 15.88 15.28
C PRO A 34 1.09 14.44 15.62
N THR A 35 0.19 13.47 15.82
CA THR A 35 0.59 12.13 16.32
C THR A 35 1.12 11.19 15.22
N LEU A 36 2.24 10.52 15.53
CA LEU A 36 2.81 9.41 14.76
C LEU A 36 2.94 8.18 15.66
N LEU A 37 2.68 7.00 15.09
CA LEU A 37 2.87 5.71 15.76
C LEU A 37 3.89 4.89 14.97
N ALA A 38 5.03 4.61 15.58
CA ALA A 38 6.08 3.77 15.01
C ALA A 38 6.07 2.40 15.70
N PHE A 39 5.72 1.37 14.95
CA PHE A 39 5.68 -0.01 15.39
C PHE A 39 6.91 -0.78 14.90
N ALA A 40 7.28 -1.82 15.63
CA ALA A 40 8.28 -2.78 15.21
C ALA A 40 8.04 -4.14 15.88
N GLU A 41 8.57 -5.20 15.28
CA GLU A 41 8.79 -6.46 15.98
C GLU A 41 9.95 -6.32 16.96
N GLN A 42 9.75 -6.80 18.18
CA GLN A 42 10.82 -7.10 19.12
C GLN A 42 11.15 -8.59 19.03
N ARG A 43 12.41 -8.89 18.73
CA ARG A 43 12.92 -10.25 18.51
C ARG A 43 14.06 -10.58 19.46
N LEU A 44 14.12 -11.82 19.93
CA LEU A 44 15.19 -12.31 20.81
C LEU A 44 16.54 -12.45 20.08
N SER A 45 16.51 -12.57 18.75
CA SER A 45 17.66 -12.43 17.86
C SER A 45 17.20 -11.93 16.48
N PRO A 46 18.10 -11.67 15.52
CA PRO A 46 17.71 -11.26 14.16
C PRO A 46 16.85 -12.28 13.39
N ASP A 47 16.80 -13.54 13.82
CA ASP A 47 16.05 -14.63 13.17
C ASP A 47 14.54 -14.36 13.19
N ASP A 48 13.85 -14.64 12.07
CA ASP A 48 12.40 -14.45 11.94
C ASP A 48 11.59 -15.33 12.91
N SER A 49 12.08 -16.54 13.21
CA SER A 49 11.44 -17.46 14.16
C SER A 49 11.58 -17.04 15.62
N HIS A 50 12.44 -16.06 15.91
CA HIS A 50 12.69 -15.51 17.24
C HIS A 50 11.95 -14.19 17.50
N ALA A 51 11.01 -13.80 16.63
CA ALA A 51 10.03 -12.77 16.97
C ALA A 51 9.27 -13.15 18.24
N HIS A 52 8.86 -12.13 19.00
CA HIS A 52 8.27 -12.35 20.32
C HIS A 52 7.06 -11.45 20.57
N ARG A 53 7.24 -10.13 20.46
CA ARG A 53 6.23 -9.12 20.75
C ARG A 53 6.27 -8.00 19.73
N LEU A 54 5.19 -7.23 19.67
CA LEU A 54 5.17 -5.95 18.97
C LEU A 54 5.45 -4.82 19.96
N VAL A 55 6.18 -3.81 19.51
CA VAL A 55 6.50 -2.61 20.28
C VAL A 55 6.05 -1.36 19.55
N LEU A 56 5.80 -0.30 20.31
CA LEU A 56 5.34 1.00 19.83
C LEU A 56 6.20 2.10 20.44
N ARG A 57 6.53 3.11 19.62
CA ARG A 57 6.86 4.46 20.09
C ARG A 57 5.85 5.44 19.52
N ARG A 58 5.27 6.27 20.39
CA ARG A 58 4.43 7.39 19.97
C ARG A 58 5.27 8.65 19.78
N GLY A 59 5.08 9.33 18.67
CA GLY A 59 5.76 10.57 18.31
C GLY A 59 4.79 11.73 18.21
N THR A 60 5.26 12.92 18.56
CA THR A 60 4.56 14.19 18.37
C THR A 60 5.36 15.05 17.39
N LEU A 61 4.82 15.26 16.20
CA LEU A 61 5.38 16.15 15.18
C LEU A 61 5.41 17.61 15.68
N ALA A 62 6.58 18.24 15.61
CA ALA A 62 6.80 19.61 15.99
C ALA A 62 7.62 20.29 14.89
N LYS A 63 7.04 21.28 14.19
CA LYS A 63 7.63 22.03 13.05
C LYS A 63 8.44 21.16 12.05
N ASP A 64 9.70 20.87 12.34
CA ASP A 64 10.69 20.17 11.51
C ASP A 64 11.23 18.85 12.12
N SER A 65 10.71 18.42 13.28
CA SER A 65 11.19 17.24 14.00
C SER A 65 10.04 16.49 14.69
N VAL A 66 10.32 15.25 15.13
CA VAL A 66 9.37 14.47 15.93
C VAL A 66 9.96 14.21 17.30
N ARG A 67 9.18 14.50 18.34
CA ARG A 67 9.53 14.14 19.73
C ARG A 67 8.95 12.77 20.02
N TRP A 68 9.81 11.77 20.13
CA TRP A 68 9.43 10.39 20.40
C TRP A 68 9.36 10.11 21.90
N GLY A 69 8.27 9.45 22.31
CA GLY A 69 8.09 8.93 23.66
C GLY A 69 8.91 7.66 23.92
N THR A 70 8.76 7.13 25.14
CA THR A 70 9.37 5.87 25.54
C THR A 70 8.82 4.70 24.74
N LEU A 71 9.63 3.64 24.62
CA LEU A 71 9.18 2.37 24.03
C LEU A 71 8.11 1.75 24.92
N SER A 72 7.05 1.23 24.30
CA SER A 72 5.97 0.48 24.92
C SER A 72 5.87 -0.89 24.26
N VAL A 73 5.74 -1.94 25.07
CA VAL A 73 5.41 -3.28 24.59
C VAL A 73 3.89 -3.40 24.49
N LEU A 74 3.39 -3.90 23.36
CA LEU A 74 1.96 -4.11 23.15
C LEU A 74 1.54 -5.45 23.75
N GLU A 75 1.33 -5.46 25.07
CA GLU A 75 1.00 -6.68 25.84
C GLU A 75 -0.27 -7.39 25.35
N THR A 76 -1.24 -6.64 24.80
CA THR A 76 -2.50 -7.21 24.30
C THR A 76 -2.41 -7.75 22.87
N ALA A 77 -1.36 -7.39 22.11
CA ALA A 77 -1.15 -7.84 20.74
C ALA A 77 -0.45 -9.22 20.71
N VAL A 78 -1.04 -10.19 21.42
CA VAL A 78 -0.48 -11.53 21.63
C VAL A 78 -1.58 -12.57 21.60
N LEU A 79 -1.36 -13.67 20.89
CA LEU A 79 -2.15 -14.90 21.00
C LEU A 79 -1.34 -15.94 21.79
N GLU A 80 -1.96 -16.59 22.77
CA GLU A 80 -1.28 -17.52 23.67
C GLU A 80 -0.55 -18.64 22.90
N GLY A 81 0.71 -18.92 23.25
CA GLY A 81 1.54 -19.92 22.57
C GLY A 81 2.06 -19.50 21.19
N HIS A 82 1.79 -18.27 20.74
CA HIS A 82 2.22 -17.75 19.44
C HIS A 82 3.19 -16.57 19.58
N ARG A 83 3.98 -16.33 18.54
CA ARG A 83 4.78 -15.11 18.37
C ARG A 83 4.07 -14.11 17.44
N SER A 84 4.08 -12.83 17.81
CA SER A 84 3.49 -11.76 17.01
C SER A 84 4.49 -11.19 16.00
N MET A 85 4.10 -11.06 14.74
CA MET A 85 4.93 -10.61 13.62
C MET A 85 4.15 -9.73 12.65
N ASN A 86 4.87 -8.99 11.80
CA ASN A 86 4.34 -8.17 10.71
C ASN A 86 3.28 -7.15 11.15
N PRO A 87 3.63 -6.15 11.98
CA PRO A 87 2.69 -5.09 12.33
C PRO A 87 2.20 -4.37 11.07
N CYS A 88 0.88 -4.22 10.96
CA CYS A 88 0.21 -3.53 9.87
C CYS A 88 -0.92 -2.63 10.41
N PRO A 89 -0.61 -1.37 10.75
CA PRO A 89 -1.58 -0.43 11.28
C PRO A 89 -2.45 0.15 10.15
N VAL A 90 -3.76 0.29 10.41
CA VAL A 90 -4.75 0.95 9.57
C VAL A 90 -5.57 1.91 10.44
N LEU A 91 -5.79 3.12 9.95
CA LEU A 91 -6.66 4.09 10.60
C LEU A 91 -8.00 4.11 9.89
N ASP A 92 -9.09 3.99 10.64
CA ASP A 92 -10.39 4.46 10.19
C ASP A 92 -10.54 5.94 10.55
N GLU A 93 -10.41 6.82 9.56
CA GLU A 93 -10.48 8.27 9.71
C GLU A 93 -11.87 8.75 10.15
N HIS A 94 -12.93 7.96 9.92
CA HIS A 94 -14.28 8.33 10.33
C HIS A 94 -14.46 8.20 11.85
N SER A 95 -14.08 7.06 12.42
CA SER A 95 -14.22 6.77 13.85
C SER A 95 -13.01 7.22 14.69
N GLY A 96 -11.85 7.40 14.06
CA GLY A 96 -10.56 7.59 14.74
C GLY A 96 -10.00 6.28 15.33
N THR A 97 -10.62 5.14 15.05
CA THR A 97 -10.14 3.83 15.51
C THR A 97 -8.93 3.40 14.70
N ILE A 98 -7.88 3.01 15.43
CA ILE A 98 -6.69 2.40 14.85
C ILE A 98 -6.82 0.89 15.00
N PHE A 99 -6.71 0.17 13.90
CA PHE A 99 -6.57 -1.27 13.85
C PHE A 99 -5.10 -1.61 13.65
N LEU A 100 -4.51 -2.42 14.53
CA LEU A 100 -3.18 -2.98 14.32
C LEU A 100 -3.33 -4.46 13.98
N PHE A 101 -3.17 -4.77 12.71
CA PHE A 101 -3.09 -6.14 12.22
C PHE A 101 -1.70 -6.71 12.44
N PHE A 102 -1.65 -8.02 12.66
CA PHE A 102 -0.41 -8.78 12.74
C PHE A 102 -0.71 -10.25 12.50
N ILE A 103 0.33 -11.04 12.22
CA ILE A 103 0.20 -12.50 12.29
C ILE A 103 0.70 -13.02 13.64
N ALA A 104 0.00 -14.02 14.16
CA ALA A 104 0.46 -14.81 15.30
C ALA A 104 0.85 -16.20 14.80
N VAL A 105 2.13 -16.58 14.92
CA VAL A 105 2.62 -17.88 14.44
C VAL A 105 2.90 -18.82 15.61
N LEU A 106 2.39 -20.05 15.54
CA LEU A 106 2.50 -21.03 16.63
C LEU A 106 3.96 -21.35 16.97
N GLY A 107 4.34 -21.11 18.22
CA GLY A 107 5.68 -21.31 18.75
C GLY A 107 6.77 -20.68 17.87
N HIS A 108 7.78 -21.49 17.51
CA HIS A 108 8.90 -21.09 16.67
C HIS A 108 8.82 -21.68 15.25
N THR A 109 7.63 -22.12 14.80
CA THR A 109 7.45 -22.76 13.49
C THR A 109 8.00 -21.88 12.35
N PRO A 110 9.06 -22.30 11.64
CA PRO A 110 9.65 -21.50 10.57
C PRO A 110 8.76 -21.44 9.33
N GLU A 111 8.76 -20.31 8.62
CA GLU A 111 8.03 -20.14 7.34
C GLU A 111 8.39 -21.23 6.32
N ALA A 112 9.69 -21.53 6.18
CA ALA A 112 10.16 -22.56 5.26
C ALA A 112 9.58 -23.95 5.54
N VAL A 113 9.33 -24.30 6.81
CA VAL A 113 8.71 -25.58 7.18
C VAL A 113 7.24 -25.58 6.79
N GLN A 114 6.54 -24.47 7.01
CA GLN A 114 5.13 -24.33 6.60
C GLN A 114 5.00 -24.43 5.08
N ILE A 115 5.84 -23.72 4.31
CA ILE A 115 5.89 -23.80 2.84
C ILE A 115 6.17 -25.22 2.35
N ALA A 116 7.15 -25.90 2.95
CA ALA A 116 7.55 -27.25 2.53
C ALA A 116 6.52 -28.32 2.86
N THR A 117 5.75 -28.14 3.93
CA THR A 117 4.78 -29.14 4.42
C THR A 117 3.33 -28.81 4.09
N GLY A 118 3.04 -27.56 3.70
CA GLY A 118 1.69 -27.01 3.56
C GLY A 118 0.90 -26.96 4.85
N LYS A 119 1.56 -27.10 6.00
CA LYS A 119 0.93 -27.04 7.31
C LYS A 119 1.03 -25.62 7.83
N ASN A 120 -0.04 -24.88 7.65
CA ASN A 120 -0.18 -23.52 8.13
C ASN A 120 -0.18 -23.48 9.67
N ALA A 121 0.60 -22.56 10.24
CA ALA A 121 0.70 -22.29 11.66
C ALA A 121 0.49 -20.81 12.00
N ALA A 122 0.08 -19.99 11.02
CA ALA A 122 -0.17 -18.57 11.16
C ALA A 122 -1.67 -18.29 11.41
N ARG A 123 -1.92 -17.31 12.27
CA ARG A 123 -3.25 -16.74 12.56
C ARG A 123 -3.25 -15.26 12.20
N LEU A 124 -4.35 -14.77 11.65
CA LEU A 124 -4.57 -13.34 11.41
C LEU A 124 -5.14 -12.73 12.68
N CYS A 125 -4.43 -11.77 13.28
CA CYS A 125 -4.85 -11.15 14.52
C CYS A 125 -4.96 -9.63 14.39
N CYS A 126 -5.82 -9.04 15.21
CA CYS A 126 -6.00 -7.59 15.28
C CYS A 126 -6.19 -7.13 16.73
N VAL A 127 -5.62 -5.98 17.07
CA VAL A 127 -5.98 -5.21 18.27
C VAL A 127 -6.38 -3.79 17.86
N THR A 128 -7.25 -3.15 18.63
CA THR A 128 -7.73 -1.81 18.32
C THR A 128 -7.35 -0.79 19.38
N SER A 129 -7.21 0.47 18.97
CA SER A 129 -7.05 1.62 19.85
C SER A 129 -8.02 2.73 19.43
N CYS A 130 -8.73 3.31 20.39
CA CYS A 130 -9.66 4.43 20.18
C CYS A 130 -9.15 5.74 20.81
N ASP A 131 -7.88 5.77 21.25
CA ASP A 131 -7.27 6.88 21.98
C ASP A 131 -5.88 7.23 21.42
N ALA A 132 -5.75 7.16 20.08
CA ALA A 132 -4.54 7.49 19.35
C ALA A 132 -3.29 6.67 19.78
N GLY A 133 -3.50 5.38 20.06
CA GLY A 133 -2.44 4.43 20.40
C GLY A 133 -1.95 4.54 21.85
N LEU A 134 -2.72 5.16 22.75
CA LEU A 134 -2.41 5.22 24.18
C LEU A 134 -2.70 3.88 24.87
N THR A 135 -3.86 3.30 24.58
CA THR A 135 -4.27 1.99 25.07
C THR A 135 -4.76 1.11 23.93
N TRP A 136 -4.69 -0.20 24.14
CA TRP A 136 -5.02 -1.21 23.13
C TRP A 136 -5.98 -2.24 23.72
N GLY A 137 -7.02 -2.58 22.96
CA GLY A 137 -7.99 -3.61 23.32
C GLY A 137 -7.41 -5.02 23.28
N SER A 138 -8.25 -6.00 23.59
CA SER A 138 -7.90 -7.43 23.51
C SER A 138 -7.71 -7.90 22.07
N VAL A 139 -6.85 -8.90 21.87
CA VAL A 139 -6.65 -9.56 20.57
C VAL A 139 -7.96 -10.16 20.06
N ARG A 140 -8.23 -9.95 18.76
CA ARG A 140 -9.22 -10.69 17.97
C ARG A 140 -8.46 -11.61 17.01
N ASP A 141 -8.82 -12.90 16.97
CA ASP A 141 -8.40 -13.80 15.90
C ASP A 141 -9.43 -13.72 14.77
N LEU A 142 -9.00 -13.23 13.61
CA LEU A 142 -9.81 -12.99 12.43
C LEU A 142 -9.59 -14.05 11.35
N THR A 143 -8.86 -15.13 11.66
CA THR A 143 -8.47 -16.14 10.67
C THR A 143 -9.68 -16.78 10.00
N GLU A 144 -10.64 -17.27 10.79
CA GLU A 144 -11.86 -17.91 10.27
C GLU A 144 -12.78 -16.88 9.59
N GLU A 145 -12.87 -15.67 10.15
CA GLU A 145 -13.73 -14.59 9.64
C GLU A 145 -13.28 -14.11 8.25
N ALA A 146 -11.99 -13.77 8.12
CA ALA A 146 -11.46 -13.15 6.90
C ALA A 146 -11.04 -14.16 5.83
N ILE A 147 -10.47 -15.31 6.23
CA ILE A 147 -9.87 -16.29 5.30
C ILE A 147 -10.77 -17.53 5.15
N GLY A 148 -11.30 -18.04 6.26
CA GLY A 148 -12.17 -19.21 6.28
C GLY A 148 -11.59 -20.42 5.55
N ALA A 149 -12.40 -21.04 4.68
CA ALA A 149 -12.02 -22.27 3.98
C ALA A 149 -10.78 -22.13 3.07
N ALA A 150 -10.45 -20.94 2.58
CA ALA A 150 -9.29 -20.72 1.73
C ALA A 150 -7.96 -21.03 2.45
N LEU A 151 -7.95 -20.97 3.79
CA LEU A 151 -6.77 -21.25 4.61
C LEU A 151 -6.20 -22.65 4.34
N GLN A 152 -7.06 -23.61 3.98
CA GLN A 152 -6.64 -24.98 3.70
C GLN A 152 -5.61 -25.04 2.57
N ASP A 153 -5.71 -24.14 1.59
CA ASP A 153 -4.87 -24.05 0.39
C ASP A 153 -3.66 -23.14 0.57
N TRP A 154 -3.47 -22.60 1.77
CA TRP A 154 -2.37 -21.68 2.07
C TRP A 154 -1.35 -22.38 2.95
N ALA A 155 -0.14 -22.58 2.43
CA ALA A 155 0.95 -23.15 3.21
C ALA A 155 1.31 -22.26 4.40
N THR A 156 1.29 -20.94 4.20
CA THR A 156 1.40 -19.87 5.21
C THR A 156 1.00 -18.55 4.57
N PHE A 157 0.75 -17.51 5.37
CA PHE A 157 0.45 -16.16 4.88
C PHE A 157 1.00 -15.11 5.85
N ALA A 158 1.01 -13.84 5.43
CA ALA A 158 1.28 -12.70 6.29
C ALA A 158 0.54 -11.44 5.81
N VAL A 159 0.44 -10.44 6.70
CA VAL A 159 -0.03 -9.08 6.36
C VAL A 159 1.16 -8.13 6.15
N GLY A 160 0.95 -7.10 5.32
CA GLY A 160 1.93 -6.10 4.91
C GLY A 160 3.32 -6.69 4.65
N PRO A 161 4.33 -6.36 5.49
CA PRO A 161 4.25 -5.45 6.65
C PRO A 161 4.27 -3.96 6.26
N GLY A 162 4.07 -3.09 7.27
CA GLY A 162 3.93 -1.64 7.11
C GLY A 162 2.47 -1.21 7.09
N HIS A 163 2.14 0.02 6.69
CA HIS A 163 0.77 0.53 6.81
C HIS A 163 -0.24 -0.11 5.83
N GLY A 164 -1.51 -0.17 6.26
CA GLY A 164 -2.65 -0.33 5.35
C GLY A 164 -3.30 1.02 5.04
N VAL A 165 -4.39 1.02 4.28
CA VAL A 165 -4.98 2.24 3.73
C VAL A 165 -6.50 2.29 3.93
N GLN A 166 -7.05 3.49 4.07
CA GLN A 166 -8.48 3.74 3.90
C GLN A 166 -8.70 4.46 2.58
N LEU A 167 -9.65 3.98 1.78
CA LEU A 167 -10.03 4.60 0.52
C LEU A 167 -11.04 5.72 0.73
N ARG A 168 -11.23 6.55 -0.31
CA ARG A 168 -12.27 7.61 -0.31
C ARG A 168 -13.69 7.05 -0.14
N SER A 169 -13.92 5.80 -0.55
CA SER A 169 -15.18 5.07 -0.33
C SER A 169 -15.45 4.78 1.15
N GLY A 170 -14.43 4.88 2.01
CA GLY A 170 -14.47 4.47 3.41
C GLY A 170 -13.93 3.07 3.65
N ARG A 171 -13.76 2.26 2.59
CA ARG A 171 -13.20 0.90 2.67
C ARG A 171 -11.81 0.90 3.30
N LEU A 172 -11.63 0.05 4.31
CA LEU A 172 -10.34 -0.22 4.94
C LEU A 172 -9.65 -1.37 4.21
N LEU A 173 -8.34 -1.27 3.99
CA LEU A 173 -7.53 -2.26 3.30
C LEU A 173 -6.26 -2.60 4.08
N VAL A 174 -5.99 -3.89 4.21
CA VAL A 174 -4.80 -4.47 4.81
C VAL A 174 -4.07 -5.25 3.73
N PRO A 175 -2.91 -4.80 3.21
CA PRO A 175 -2.12 -5.58 2.27
C PRO A 175 -1.72 -6.92 2.90
N ALA A 176 -1.64 -7.97 2.10
CA ALA A 176 -1.25 -9.29 2.56
C ALA A 176 -0.64 -10.12 1.43
N TYR A 177 -0.10 -11.29 1.76
CA TYR A 177 0.27 -12.29 0.78
C TYR A 177 0.15 -13.69 1.37
N THR A 178 0.00 -14.68 0.50
CA THR A 178 -0.05 -16.10 0.86
C THR A 178 0.92 -16.90 0.00
N TYR A 179 1.41 -18.01 0.55
CA TYR A 179 2.04 -19.08 -0.22
C TYR A 179 0.97 -20.12 -0.55
N HIS A 180 0.37 -20.00 -1.74
CA HIS A 180 -0.69 -20.87 -2.21
C HIS A 180 -0.14 -22.25 -2.61
N VAL A 181 -0.79 -23.32 -2.16
CA VAL A 181 -0.44 -24.71 -2.47
C VAL A 181 -1.11 -25.10 -3.79
N ASP A 182 -0.40 -24.85 -4.88
CA ASP A 182 -0.92 -25.08 -6.24
C ASP A 182 -1.04 -26.57 -6.61
N ARG A 183 -0.20 -27.43 -6.03
CA ARG A 183 -0.21 -28.87 -6.33
C ARG A 183 0.19 -29.73 -5.14
N ARG A 184 -0.72 -30.63 -4.74
CA ARG A 184 -0.58 -31.58 -3.63
C ARG A 184 -0.24 -33.02 -4.05
N GLU A 185 -0.31 -33.33 -5.34
CA GLU A 185 -0.32 -34.71 -5.85
C GLU A 185 1.00 -35.12 -6.53
N CYS A 186 2.10 -35.03 -5.79
CA CYS A 186 3.36 -35.66 -6.19
C CYS A 186 3.73 -36.73 -5.17
N PHE A 187 3.21 -37.95 -5.35
CA PHE A 187 3.38 -39.08 -4.41
C PHE A 187 2.89 -38.77 -2.99
N GLY A 188 1.75 -38.08 -2.87
CA GLY A 188 1.17 -37.66 -1.58
C GLY A 188 1.93 -36.54 -0.88
N ARG A 189 2.81 -35.82 -1.59
CA ARG A 189 3.56 -34.66 -1.09
C ARG A 189 3.28 -33.43 -1.94
N ILE A 190 3.36 -32.27 -1.29
CA ILE A 190 3.32 -30.96 -1.96
C ILE A 190 4.54 -30.84 -2.86
N CYS A 191 4.31 -30.40 -4.10
CA CYS A 191 5.38 -30.21 -5.07
C CYS A 191 5.43 -28.83 -5.68
N TRP A 192 4.38 -28.02 -5.52
CA TRP A 192 4.42 -26.63 -5.96
C TRP A 192 3.64 -25.74 -5.00
N THR A 193 4.33 -24.72 -4.52
CA THR A 193 3.77 -23.64 -3.69
C THR A 193 4.31 -22.33 -4.25
N SER A 194 3.44 -21.35 -4.48
CA SER A 194 3.84 -20.06 -5.03
C SER A 194 3.27 -18.88 -4.23
N PRO A 195 4.03 -17.79 -4.06
CA PRO A 195 3.57 -16.62 -3.32
C PRO A 195 2.68 -15.74 -4.19
N HIS A 196 1.56 -15.29 -3.63
CA HIS A 196 0.64 -14.33 -4.24
C HIS A 196 0.24 -13.25 -3.24
N SER A 197 0.39 -11.98 -3.63
CA SER A 197 -0.14 -10.83 -2.91
C SER A 197 -1.67 -10.77 -2.99
N LEU A 198 -2.30 -10.18 -1.98
CA LEU A 198 -3.75 -9.95 -1.88
C LEU A 198 -4.01 -8.77 -0.92
N ALA A 199 -5.28 -8.44 -0.69
CA ALA A 199 -5.68 -7.52 0.38
C ALA A 199 -6.83 -8.11 1.19
N PHE A 200 -6.81 -7.90 2.51
CA PHE A 200 -8.03 -8.01 3.31
C PHE A 200 -8.73 -6.65 3.31
N TYR A 201 -10.06 -6.64 3.35
CA TYR A 201 -10.83 -5.41 3.34
C TYR A 201 -12.03 -5.45 4.29
N SER A 202 -12.49 -4.26 4.67
CA SER A 202 -13.71 -4.06 5.45
C SER A 202 -14.46 -2.83 4.92
N ASP A 203 -15.76 -3.00 4.69
CA ASP A 203 -16.68 -1.96 4.21
C ASP A 203 -17.56 -1.39 5.34
N ASP A 204 -17.43 -1.92 6.56
CA ASP A 204 -18.29 -1.64 7.70
C ASP A 204 -17.49 -1.14 8.92
N HIS A 205 -16.44 -0.36 8.65
CA HIS A 205 -15.59 0.24 9.68
C HIS A 205 -14.93 -0.79 10.63
N GLY A 206 -14.54 -1.94 10.08
CA GLY A 206 -13.80 -2.99 10.80
C GLY A 206 -14.67 -3.90 11.67
N ILE A 207 -15.99 -3.87 11.49
CA ILE A 207 -16.92 -4.82 12.13
C ILE A 207 -16.67 -6.23 11.57
N SER A 208 -16.63 -6.36 10.23
CA SER A 208 -16.31 -7.59 9.52
C SER A 208 -15.20 -7.42 8.48
N TRP A 209 -14.45 -8.49 8.25
CA TRP A 209 -13.32 -8.53 7.32
C TRP A 209 -13.47 -9.61 6.25
N HIS A 210 -13.01 -9.31 5.04
CA HIS A 210 -13.08 -10.18 3.88
C HIS A 210 -11.72 -10.33 3.20
N CYS A 211 -11.47 -11.48 2.59
CA CYS A 211 -10.29 -11.72 1.74
C CYS A 211 -10.58 -11.34 0.28
N GLY A 212 -9.78 -10.45 -0.28
CA GLY A 212 -9.76 -10.17 -1.71
C GLY A 212 -9.09 -11.28 -2.54
N GLY A 213 -9.17 -11.16 -3.86
CA GLY A 213 -8.54 -12.07 -4.80
C GLY A 213 -7.01 -11.98 -4.79
N LEU A 214 -6.37 -13.09 -5.15
CA LEU A 214 -4.91 -13.15 -5.34
C LEU A 214 -4.49 -12.36 -6.58
N VAL A 215 -3.36 -11.67 -6.52
CA VAL A 215 -2.68 -11.16 -7.73
C VAL A 215 -2.33 -12.35 -8.63
N PRO A 216 -2.89 -12.43 -9.86
CA PRO A 216 -2.69 -13.60 -10.70
C PRO A 216 -1.31 -13.57 -11.37
N ASN A 217 -1.04 -14.60 -12.19
CA ASN A 217 0.07 -14.78 -13.14
C ASN A 217 1.54 -14.66 -12.67
N LEU A 218 1.90 -13.76 -11.74
CA LEU A 218 3.26 -13.54 -11.27
C LEU A 218 3.40 -13.83 -9.78
N ARG A 219 4.55 -14.41 -9.42
CA ARG A 219 4.96 -14.63 -8.04
C ARG A 219 5.16 -13.28 -7.34
N SER A 220 4.36 -13.04 -6.31
CA SER A 220 4.27 -11.77 -5.59
C SER A 220 4.13 -12.03 -4.08
N GLY A 221 4.94 -11.36 -3.26
CA GLY A 221 4.99 -11.55 -1.81
C GLY A 221 4.55 -10.30 -1.05
N GLU A 222 5.32 -9.90 -0.04
CA GLU A 222 5.11 -8.66 0.73
C GLU A 222 4.78 -7.46 -0.17
N CYS A 223 3.65 -6.80 0.08
CA CYS A 223 3.15 -5.70 -0.74
C CYS A 223 2.62 -4.55 0.09
N GLN A 224 2.47 -3.38 -0.54
CA GLN A 224 1.70 -2.25 -0.04
C GLN A 224 0.80 -1.68 -1.12
N LEU A 225 -0.21 -0.93 -0.68
CA LEU A 225 -1.30 -0.44 -1.51
C LEU A 225 -1.32 1.10 -1.50
N ALA A 226 -1.68 1.70 -2.63
CA ALA A 226 -1.95 3.13 -2.71
C ALA A 226 -3.10 3.39 -3.69
N ALA A 227 -4.05 4.24 -3.31
CA ALA A 227 -5.05 4.74 -4.25
C ALA A 227 -4.37 5.64 -5.29
N VAL A 228 -4.73 5.49 -6.57
CA VAL A 228 -4.26 6.31 -7.68
C VAL A 228 -5.44 6.79 -8.52
N ASP A 229 -5.17 7.66 -9.50
CA ASP A 229 -6.20 8.27 -10.34
C ASP A 229 -7.01 7.24 -11.13
N GLY A 230 -8.26 7.58 -11.43
CA GLY A 230 -9.20 6.68 -12.10
C GLY A 230 -9.80 5.61 -11.18
N ASP A 231 -9.81 5.88 -9.87
CA ASP A 231 -10.33 5.00 -8.81
C ASP A 231 -9.65 3.61 -8.77
N PHE A 232 -8.41 3.54 -9.26
CA PHE A 232 -7.61 2.34 -9.19
C PHE A 232 -6.88 2.23 -7.86
N LEU A 233 -6.82 1.01 -7.33
CA LEU A 233 -5.91 0.64 -6.27
C LEU A 233 -4.63 0.07 -6.88
N TYR A 234 -3.50 0.70 -6.57
CA TYR A 234 -2.18 0.26 -6.98
C TYR A 234 -1.57 -0.66 -5.93
N CYS A 235 -1.16 -1.87 -6.32
CA CYS A 235 -0.43 -2.81 -5.48
C CYS A 235 1.03 -2.91 -5.93
N ASN A 236 1.97 -2.61 -5.02
CA ASN A 236 3.41 -2.76 -5.24
C ASN A 236 3.94 -3.96 -4.44
N ALA A 237 4.32 -5.05 -5.11
CA ALA A 237 4.67 -6.30 -4.48
C ALA A 237 6.14 -6.69 -4.67
N ARG A 238 6.71 -7.29 -3.61
CA ARG A 238 8.01 -7.96 -3.64
C ARG A 238 7.95 -9.15 -4.57
N SER A 239 9.01 -9.35 -5.35
CA SER A 239 9.06 -10.48 -6.29
C SER A 239 10.43 -11.14 -6.33
N PRO A 240 10.49 -12.48 -6.55
CA PRO A 240 11.73 -13.16 -6.87
C PRO A 240 12.20 -12.94 -8.32
N LEU A 241 11.46 -12.17 -9.13
CA LEU A 241 11.69 -11.99 -10.58
C LEU A 241 12.68 -10.85 -10.91
N GLY A 242 13.35 -10.27 -9.92
CA GLY A 242 14.39 -9.26 -10.09
C GLY A 242 13.91 -7.81 -10.19
N ASN A 243 12.60 -7.58 -10.33
CA ASN A 243 11.96 -6.26 -10.24
C ASN A 243 10.68 -6.36 -9.41
N ARG A 244 10.15 -5.23 -8.97
CA ARG A 244 8.83 -5.16 -8.31
C ARG A 244 7.74 -5.63 -9.28
N VAL A 245 6.73 -6.31 -8.72
CA VAL A 245 5.48 -6.59 -9.43
C VAL A 245 4.49 -5.49 -9.08
N GLN A 246 3.88 -4.88 -10.10
CA GLN A 246 2.74 -3.99 -9.97
C GLN A 246 1.49 -4.73 -10.38
N ALA A 247 0.41 -4.59 -9.62
CA ALA A 247 -0.93 -5.00 -10.03
C ALA A 247 -1.92 -3.87 -9.74
N LEU A 248 -2.95 -3.75 -10.57
CA LEU A 248 -4.01 -2.76 -10.40
C LEU A 248 -5.32 -3.47 -10.04
N SER A 249 -6.12 -2.84 -9.21
CA SER A 249 -7.49 -3.26 -8.92
C SER A 249 -8.44 -2.11 -9.25
N ALA A 250 -9.50 -2.43 -10.00
CA ALA A 250 -10.59 -1.50 -10.35
C ALA A 250 -11.80 -1.61 -9.42
N ASP A 251 -11.75 -2.54 -8.46
CA ASP A 251 -12.80 -2.90 -7.53
C ASP A 251 -12.31 -2.82 -6.07
N GLU A 252 -11.43 -1.85 -5.82
CA GLU A 252 -10.96 -1.48 -4.49
C GLU A 252 -10.39 -2.66 -3.67
N GLY A 253 -9.60 -3.51 -4.32
CA GLY A 253 -8.90 -4.64 -3.70
C GLY A 253 -9.69 -5.95 -3.64
N SER A 254 -10.94 -5.98 -4.13
CA SER A 254 -11.71 -7.23 -4.21
C SER A 254 -11.10 -8.21 -5.22
N SER A 255 -10.52 -7.73 -6.32
CA SER A 255 -9.74 -8.52 -7.27
C SER A 255 -8.61 -7.70 -7.90
N PHE A 256 -7.61 -8.37 -8.46
CA PHE A 256 -6.48 -7.70 -9.13
C PHE A 256 -6.37 -8.14 -10.58
N LEU A 257 -6.06 -7.18 -11.46
CA LEU A 257 -5.64 -7.43 -12.84
C LEU A 257 -4.29 -8.18 -12.87
N PRO A 258 -3.94 -8.84 -13.99
CA PRO A 258 -2.63 -9.44 -14.17
C PRO A 258 -1.48 -8.53 -13.79
N GLY A 259 -0.56 -9.08 -12.99
CA GLY A 259 0.62 -8.34 -12.54
C GLY A 259 1.63 -8.12 -13.65
N GLU A 260 2.34 -6.99 -13.59
CA GLU A 260 3.38 -6.58 -14.52
C GLU A 260 4.70 -6.30 -13.77
N LEU A 261 5.84 -6.52 -14.44
CA LEU A 261 7.15 -6.18 -13.88
C LEU A 261 7.48 -4.72 -14.14
N VAL A 262 7.79 -3.98 -13.07
CA VAL A 262 8.18 -2.57 -13.14
C VAL A 262 9.70 -2.48 -13.28
N THR A 263 10.20 -2.41 -14.51
CA THR A 263 11.65 -2.48 -14.81
C THR A 263 12.49 -1.35 -14.21
N SER A 264 11.86 -0.22 -13.90
CA SER A 264 12.44 0.93 -13.21
C SER A 264 12.60 0.71 -11.69
N LEU A 265 11.87 -0.23 -11.10
CA LEU A 265 11.95 -0.59 -9.69
C LEU A 265 12.60 -1.97 -9.51
N ALA A 266 13.92 -1.98 -9.50
CA ALA A 266 14.69 -3.21 -9.34
C ALA A 266 14.59 -3.79 -7.92
N GLU A 267 14.59 -5.11 -7.82
CA GLU A 267 14.73 -5.80 -6.54
C GLU A 267 16.19 -5.98 -6.14
N THR A 268 16.40 -6.24 -4.85
CA THR A 268 17.69 -6.75 -4.36
C THR A 268 17.85 -8.24 -4.71
N ALA A 269 19.05 -8.82 -4.59
CA ALA A 269 19.34 -10.20 -4.99
C ALA A 269 18.41 -11.30 -4.41
N ARG A 270 17.75 -11.04 -3.26
CA ARG A 270 16.76 -11.96 -2.65
C ARG A 270 15.38 -11.33 -2.48
N GLY A 271 15.15 -10.18 -3.11
CA GLY A 271 14.02 -9.32 -2.86
C GLY A 271 14.06 -8.64 -1.48
N CYS A 272 13.34 -7.54 -1.34
CA CYS A 272 13.12 -6.85 -0.07
C CYS A 272 11.70 -6.29 -0.02
N GLN A 273 11.11 -6.18 1.16
CA GLN A 273 9.93 -5.32 1.33
C GLN A 273 10.31 -3.88 0.95
N GLY A 274 9.33 -3.13 0.44
CA GLY A 274 9.42 -1.69 0.19
C GLY A 274 8.06 -1.05 0.46
N SER A 275 8.04 0.26 0.63
CA SER A 275 6.83 0.99 1.00
C SER A 275 6.40 1.99 -0.05
N ILE A 276 5.09 2.19 -0.20
CA ILE A 276 4.49 3.09 -1.18
C ILE A 276 3.40 3.93 -0.54
N VAL A 277 3.35 5.22 -0.85
CA VAL A 277 2.26 6.13 -0.44
C VAL A 277 1.80 6.97 -1.62
N GLY A 278 0.49 7.15 -1.73
CA GLY A 278 -0.12 8.11 -2.66
C GLY A 278 -0.35 9.47 -2.01
N PHE A 279 -0.15 10.54 -2.77
CA PHE A 279 -0.41 11.90 -2.31
C PHE A 279 -0.86 12.80 -3.48
N PRO A 280 -1.67 13.84 -3.22
CA PRO A 280 -2.12 14.75 -4.28
C PRO A 280 -0.95 15.54 -4.84
N ALA A 281 -0.85 15.61 -6.17
CA ALA A 281 0.12 16.45 -6.85
C ALA A 281 -0.05 17.92 -6.42
N PRO A 282 1.05 18.66 -6.24
CA PRO A 282 0.98 20.09 -5.99
C PRO A 282 0.25 20.80 -7.14
N PRO A 283 -0.55 21.84 -6.85
CA PRO A 283 -1.14 22.66 -7.90
C PRO A 283 -0.02 23.19 -8.81
N SER A 284 -0.15 22.99 -10.12
CA SER A 284 0.84 23.49 -11.07
C SER A 284 0.94 25.00 -10.95
N SER A 285 2.11 25.53 -10.60
CA SER A 285 2.42 26.96 -10.68
C SER A 285 2.56 27.36 -12.16
N ARG A 286 1.43 27.57 -12.84
CA ARG A 286 1.40 28.39 -14.05
C ARG A 286 0.69 29.71 -13.73
N PRO A 287 1.40 30.85 -13.70
CA PRO A 287 0.75 32.14 -13.79
C PRO A 287 0.40 32.44 -15.26
N GLN A 288 -0.81 32.98 -15.43
CA GLN A 288 -1.30 33.89 -16.46
C GLN A 288 -0.49 34.14 -17.75
N ASP A 289 -1.24 33.97 -18.84
CA ASP A 289 -1.35 34.87 -19.99
C ASP A 289 -0.16 34.96 -20.96
N ASP A 290 -0.26 34.17 -22.03
CA ASP A 290 0.23 34.56 -23.35
C ASP A 290 -0.94 34.44 -24.33
N ARG A 291 -2.02 35.22 -24.12
CA ARG A 291 -2.90 35.61 -25.22
C ARG A 291 -2.11 36.48 -26.19
N ARG A 292 -1.35 35.83 -27.07
CA ARG A 292 -1.01 36.43 -28.36
C ARG A 292 -2.22 36.30 -29.28
N PRO A 293 -2.76 37.39 -29.85
CA PRO A 293 -3.83 37.29 -30.82
C PRO A 293 -3.24 36.75 -32.12
N VAL A 294 -3.50 35.47 -32.42
CA VAL A 294 -3.25 34.91 -33.75
C VAL A 294 -4.54 35.08 -34.55
N GLY A 295 -4.46 35.89 -35.60
CA GLY A 295 -5.55 36.16 -36.53
C GLY A 295 -6.04 34.91 -37.29
N PRO A 296 -7.15 35.02 -38.03
CA PRO A 296 -7.88 33.88 -38.54
C PRO A 296 -7.14 33.25 -39.71
N GLY A 297 -6.86 31.95 -39.63
CA GLY A 297 -6.19 31.24 -40.72
C GLY A 297 -6.00 29.75 -40.49
N ASN A 298 -6.98 28.99 -40.96
CA ASN A 298 -6.90 27.63 -41.51
C ASN A 298 -6.60 26.41 -40.60
N ILE A 299 -7.66 25.60 -40.48
CA ILE A 299 -7.74 24.14 -40.68
C ILE A 299 -6.85 23.28 -39.75
N SER A 300 -7.50 22.73 -38.71
CA SER A 300 -7.01 21.61 -37.93
C SER A 300 -7.25 20.29 -38.67
N TYR A 301 -6.17 19.55 -38.91
CA TYR A 301 -6.21 18.11 -39.16
C TYR A 301 -6.17 17.37 -37.82
N SER A 302 -7.22 16.61 -37.51
CA SER A 302 -7.21 15.59 -36.46
C SER A 302 -6.54 14.31 -36.97
N PRO A 303 -5.71 13.62 -36.18
CA PRO A 303 -5.44 12.20 -36.41
C PRO A 303 -6.49 11.35 -35.69
N CYS A 304 -7.18 10.55 -36.50
CA CYS A 304 -8.14 9.52 -36.12
C CYS A 304 -7.63 8.53 -35.08
N SER A 305 -8.56 8.18 -34.19
CA SER A 305 -8.71 6.89 -33.53
C SER A 305 -8.69 5.72 -34.52
N TYR A 306 -7.91 4.69 -34.22
CA TYR A 306 -8.07 3.35 -34.79
C TYR A 306 -7.92 2.32 -33.68
N LEU A 307 -9.06 1.85 -33.15
CA LEU A 307 -9.20 0.50 -32.61
C LEU A 307 -10.41 -0.10 -33.32
N ARG A 308 -10.12 -0.89 -34.34
CA ARG A 308 -11.11 -1.63 -35.12
C ARG A 308 -11.33 -2.97 -34.41
N VAL A 309 -12.49 -3.12 -33.78
CA VAL A 309 -13.01 -4.42 -33.35
C VAL A 309 -13.29 -5.23 -34.62
N GLN A 310 -12.65 -6.38 -34.76
CA GLN A 310 -13.00 -7.38 -35.77
C GLN A 310 -14.08 -8.28 -35.19
N GLU A 311 -15.32 -8.07 -35.65
CA GLU A 311 -16.36 -9.09 -35.62
C GLU A 311 -16.05 -10.15 -36.68
N ALA A 312 -16.11 -11.42 -36.28
CA ALA A 312 -16.10 -12.56 -37.19
C ALA A 312 -17.46 -13.27 -37.13
N SER A 313 -18.24 -13.11 -38.19
CA SER A 313 -19.25 -14.06 -38.67
C SER A 313 -18.66 -14.73 -39.92
N GLY A 314 -18.78 -16.01 -40.24
CA GLY A 314 -19.61 -17.11 -39.76
C GLY A 314 -19.89 -18.00 -40.98
N GLU A 315 -19.80 -19.33 -40.84
CA GLU A 315 -20.36 -20.41 -41.69
C GLU A 315 -19.64 -21.71 -41.27
N GLY A 316 -20.25 -22.87 -41.00
CA GLY A 316 -21.61 -23.36 -41.11
C GLY A 316 -21.54 -24.87 -41.38
N ALA A 317 -22.05 -25.72 -40.49
CA ALA A 317 -22.44 -27.10 -40.82
C ALA A 317 -23.45 -27.63 -39.80
N ARG A 318 -24.51 -28.21 -40.32
CA ARG A 318 -25.76 -28.66 -39.68
C ARG A 318 -25.57 -30.03 -39.01
N ASP A 319 -26.36 -30.31 -37.96
CA ASP A 319 -27.35 -31.40 -38.00
C ASP A 319 -28.36 -31.32 -36.84
N HIS A 320 -29.60 -31.72 -37.16
CA HIS A 320 -30.82 -31.76 -36.33
C HIS A 320 -30.73 -32.82 -35.20
N VAL A 321 -31.50 -32.76 -34.11
CA VAL A 321 -32.88 -33.30 -33.98
C VAL A 321 -33.45 -32.97 -32.57
N GLU A 322 -34.74 -32.55 -32.54
CA GLU A 322 -35.81 -32.61 -31.51
C GLU A 322 -35.50 -32.29 -30.01
N GLY A 323 -36.27 -31.50 -29.25
CA GLY A 323 -37.63 -31.00 -29.36
C GLY A 323 -38.45 -31.38 -28.13
N TRP A 324 -38.62 -30.48 -27.13
CA TRP A 324 -39.87 -30.37 -26.34
C TRP A 324 -39.91 -29.15 -25.40
N VAL A 325 -41.07 -28.50 -25.40
CA VAL A 325 -41.54 -27.36 -24.58
C VAL A 325 -42.94 -27.73 -24.08
N PRO A 326 -43.37 -27.30 -22.88
CA PRO A 326 -44.54 -26.38 -22.81
C PRO A 326 -44.33 -25.24 -21.77
N ARG A 327 -44.42 -23.96 -22.14
CA ARG A 327 -45.56 -23.00 -21.92
C ARG A 327 -46.29 -23.21 -20.57
N GLY A 328 -46.15 -22.34 -19.56
CA GLY A 328 -46.82 -21.03 -19.38
C GLY A 328 -47.94 -21.14 -18.30
N PRO A 329 -48.51 -20.07 -17.68
CA PRO A 329 -48.43 -18.66 -18.04
C PRO A 329 -48.18 -17.65 -16.88
N PHE A 330 -48.12 -16.38 -17.29
CA PHE A 330 -48.01 -15.08 -16.59
C PHE A 330 -49.03 -14.79 -15.46
N CYS A 331 -48.64 -13.90 -14.52
CA CYS A 331 -49.42 -12.68 -14.14
C CYS A 331 -48.54 -11.66 -13.38
N SER A 332 -48.82 -10.37 -13.64
CA SER A 332 -48.16 -9.16 -13.12
C SER A 332 -48.81 -8.66 -11.79
N PRO A 333 -48.30 -7.60 -11.13
CA PRO A 333 -48.52 -7.34 -9.70
C PRO A 333 -49.76 -6.46 -9.42
N GLN A 334 -50.33 -6.58 -8.22
CA GLN A 334 -51.31 -5.64 -7.69
C GLN A 334 -50.95 -5.14 -6.29
N SER A 335 -51.11 -3.83 -6.17
CA SER A 335 -51.11 -2.98 -4.98
C SER A 335 -52.30 -3.22 -4.06
N TRP A 336 -52.14 -2.90 -2.78
CA TRP A 336 -53.23 -2.43 -1.90
C TRP A 336 -52.74 -1.25 -1.04
N GLY A 337 -53.44 -0.11 -1.13
CA GLY A 337 -53.61 0.85 -0.03
C GLY A 337 -54.57 0.23 1.03
N SER A 338 -55.08 0.89 2.06
CA SER A 338 -55.02 2.23 2.67
C SER A 338 -56.10 2.15 3.78
N GLU A 339 -55.92 2.77 4.96
CA GLU A 339 -56.97 3.33 5.85
C GLU A 339 -56.32 3.75 7.19
N ASN A 340 -56.08 5.05 7.45
CA ASN A 340 -56.97 6.11 7.98
C ASN A 340 -57.29 6.02 9.49
N HIS A 341 -56.86 7.02 10.27
CA HIS A 341 -57.71 8.04 10.95
C HIS A 341 -56.90 8.89 11.96
N GLY A 342 -57.09 10.24 11.91
CA GLY A 342 -56.43 11.29 12.72
C GLY A 342 -57.00 11.45 14.15
N PRO A 343 -56.97 12.65 14.82
CA PRO A 343 -56.93 14.01 14.25
C PRO A 343 -55.93 15.00 14.91
N GLU A 344 -55.83 16.18 14.29
CA GLU A 344 -55.08 17.38 14.66
C GLU A 344 -55.93 18.37 15.49
N PRO A 345 -55.30 19.34 16.18
CA PRO A 345 -55.71 20.74 15.96
C PRO A 345 -54.53 21.76 15.90
N GLU A 346 -54.70 22.77 15.03
CA GLU A 346 -53.90 23.99 14.82
C GLU A 346 -54.29 25.18 15.76
N PRO A 347 -53.73 26.41 15.66
CA PRO A 347 -52.34 26.84 15.42
C PRO A 347 -51.88 27.99 16.36
N GLY A 348 -50.60 28.35 16.38
CA GLY A 348 -50.16 29.66 16.87
C GLY A 348 -48.66 29.80 17.12
N GLY A 349 -48.02 30.77 16.45
CA GLY A 349 -46.72 31.28 16.89
C GLY A 349 -45.74 31.64 15.77
N ASP A 350 -45.89 32.86 15.27
CA ASP A 350 -44.92 33.70 14.56
C ASP A 350 -43.44 33.41 14.85
N LYS A 351 -42.62 33.26 13.80
CA LYS A 351 -41.18 33.61 13.74
C LYS A 351 -40.55 33.34 12.36
N THR A 352 -40.33 34.44 11.63
CA THR A 352 -39.15 34.73 10.78
C THR A 352 -38.63 33.62 9.86
N ALA A 353 -39.08 33.63 8.60
CA ALA A 353 -38.46 32.87 7.52
C ALA A 353 -37.10 33.48 7.14
N TRP A 354 -36.02 32.84 7.59
CA TRP A 354 -34.70 33.00 6.97
C TRP A 354 -34.66 32.07 5.74
N SER A 355 -34.43 32.65 4.57
CA SER A 355 -34.19 31.89 3.34
C SER A 355 -32.76 31.33 3.40
N PRO A 356 -32.53 30.02 3.25
CA PRO A 356 -31.18 29.53 3.02
C PRO A 356 -30.81 29.84 1.57
N GLU A 357 -29.81 30.70 1.38
CA GLU A 357 -29.12 30.84 0.11
C GLU A 357 -28.59 29.47 -0.31
N LEU A 358 -29.00 29.04 -1.51
CA LEU A 358 -28.48 27.83 -2.15
C LEU A 358 -26.95 27.96 -2.27
N PRO A 359 -26.16 26.95 -1.85
CA PRO A 359 -24.74 26.98 -2.10
C PRO A 359 -24.52 27.02 -3.61
N VAL A 360 -23.80 28.07 -4.02
CA VAL A 360 -23.21 28.19 -5.34
C VAL A 360 -22.60 26.85 -5.73
N SER A 361 -23.09 26.30 -6.84
CA SER A 361 -22.57 25.11 -7.51
C SER A 361 -21.07 25.04 -7.34
N SER A 362 -20.59 24.09 -6.53
CA SER A 362 -19.18 23.76 -6.49
C SER A 362 -18.80 23.37 -7.92
N ALA A 363 -18.10 24.26 -8.61
CA ALA A 363 -17.34 23.87 -9.77
C ALA A 363 -16.49 22.69 -9.30
N SER A 364 -16.79 21.51 -9.85
CA SER A 364 -16.05 20.29 -9.57
C SER A 364 -14.59 20.57 -9.92
N LEU A 365 -13.80 20.94 -8.91
CA LEU A 365 -12.37 20.97 -9.02
C LEU A 365 -12.00 19.55 -9.39
N LEU A 366 -11.52 19.36 -10.63
CA LEU A 366 -10.97 18.08 -11.05
C LEU A 366 -9.98 17.65 -9.96
N PRO A 367 -10.07 16.40 -9.46
CA PRO A 367 -9.14 15.93 -8.46
C PRO A 367 -7.72 16.20 -8.94
N SER A 368 -6.88 16.81 -8.09
CA SER A 368 -5.44 16.89 -8.40
C SER A 368 -4.93 15.48 -8.68
N PRO A 369 -4.14 15.28 -9.74
CA PRO A 369 -3.62 13.96 -10.06
C PRO A 369 -2.81 13.41 -8.88
N THR A 370 -2.81 12.10 -8.71
CA THR A 370 -2.11 11.44 -7.61
C THR A 370 -0.68 11.12 -8.02
N TRP A 371 0.29 11.51 -7.20
CA TRP A 371 1.68 11.08 -7.31
C TRP A 371 1.96 9.96 -6.32
N LEU A 372 2.91 9.09 -6.65
CA LEU A 372 3.37 8.03 -5.75
C LEU A 372 4.80 8.31 -5.28
N LEU A 373 5.03 8.07 -3.99
CA LEU A 373 6.37 7.98 -3.42
C LEU A 373 6.63 6.53 -3.01
N TYR A 374 7.83 6.04 -3.30
CA TYR A 374 8.25 4.67 -2.98
C TYR A 374 9.60 4.67 -2.26
N SER A 375 9.74 3.83 -1.21
CA SER A 375 11.01 3.62 -0.52
C SER A 375 11.44 2.17 -0.57
N HIS A 376 12.72 1.94 -0.92
CA HIS A 376 13.32 0.61 -1.01
C HIS A 376 14.86 0.69 -1.14
N PRO A 377 15.61 -0.34 -0.70
CA PRO A 377 17.06 -0.41 -0.91
C PRO A 377 17.44 -0.43 -2.40
N SER A 378 18.14 0.60 -2.89
CA SER A 378 18.51 0.72 -4.32
C SER A 378 19.66 -0.21 -4.76
N GLY A 379 20.30 -0.92 -3.84
CA GLY A 379 21.33 -1.91 -4.13
C GLY A 379 20.80 -3.18 -4.82
N ARG A 380 21.06 -3.35 -6.12
CA ARG A 380 20.64 -4.55 -6.88
C ARG A 380 21.18 -5.88 -6.32
N ARG A 381 22.40 -5.87 -5.76
CA ARG A 381 23.07 -7.10 -5.26
C ARG A 381 22.83 -7.37 -3.79
N ALA A 382 22.48 -6.36 -3.01
CA ALA A 382 22.35 -6.46 -1.57
C ALA A 382 21.47 -5.33 -1.04
N ARG A 383 20.85 -5.58 0.11
CA ARG A 383 20.04 -4.64 0.89
C ARG A 383 20.90 -3.48 1.42
N LEU A 384 21.15 -2.51 0.54
CA LEU A 384 22.00 -1.33 0.74
C LEU A 384 21.31 -0.11 0.13
N HIS A 385 21.64 1.08 0.64
CA HIS A 385 21.23 2.37 0.10
C HIS A 385 19.70 2.58 0.13
N MET A 386 19.15 3.02 1.26
CA MET A 386 17.71 3.34 1.33
C MET A 386 17.41 4.49 0.36
N GLY A 387 16.63 4.21 -0.68
CA GLY A 387 16.29 5.15 -1.75
C GLY A 387 14.83 5.57 -1.70
N ILE A 388 14.57 6.81 -2.13
CA ILE A 388 13.25 7.38 -2.35
C ILE A 388 13.05 7.62 -3.84
N TYR A 389 11.98 7.05 -4.38
CA TYR A 389 11.59 7.13 -5.80
C TYR A 389 10.28 7.91 -5.90
N LEU A 390 10.12 8.67 -6.98
CA LEU A 390 8.92 9.43 -7.28
C LEU A 390 8.32 8.95 -8.59
N SER A 391 7.00 8.80 -8.65
CA SER A 391 6.24 8.70 -9.88
C SER A 391 5.22 9.84 -9.94
N ARG A 392 5.24 10.58 -11.05
CA ARG A 392 4.29 11.66 -11.33
C ARG A 392 3.10 11.21 -12.20
N SER A 393 3.18 10.00 -12.73
CA SER A 393 2.18 9.38 -13.59
C SER A 393 2.07 7.88 -13.23
N PRO A 394 1.48 7.52 -12.09
CA PRO A 394 1.57 6.18 -11.51
C PRO A 394 1.12 5.02 -12.40
N LEU A 395 0.20 5.29 -13.33
CA LEU A 395 -0.29 4.29 -14.28
C LEU A 395 0.69 4.01 -15.44
N ASP A 396 1.71 4.86 -15.62
CA ASP A 396 2.83 4.61 -16.52
C ASP A 396 3.97 3.93 -15.73
N PRO A 397 4.29 2.65 -15.97
CA PRO A 397 5.36 1.95 -15.24
C PRO A 397 6.76 2.53 -15.51
N HIS A 398 6.93 3.36 -16.54
CA HIS A 398 8.18 4.05 -16.85
C HIS A 398 8.32 5.41 -16.16
N SER A 399 7.30 5.85 -15.42
CA SER A 399 7.28 7.18 -14.78
C SER A 399 8.14 7.29 -13.52
N TRP A 400 8.65 6.18 -13.00
CA TRP A 400 9.51 6.16 -11.81
C TRP A 400 10.87 6.80 -12.10
N THR A 401 11.28 7.67 -11.21
CA THR A 401 12.60 8.31 -11.25
C THR A 401 13.71 7.37 -10.76
N GLU A 402 14.96 7.77 -10.97
CA GLU A 402 16.08 7.22 -10.18
C GLU A 402 15.94 7.60 -8.70
N PRO A 403 16.55 6.84 -7.76
CA PRO A 403 16.36 7.07 -6.33
C PRO A 403 17.17 8.27 -5.82
N TRP A 404 16.55 9.05 -4.94
CA TRP A 404 17.27 9.87 -3.96
C TRP A 404 17.68 8.97 -2.78
N VAL A 405 18.98 8.74 -2.61
CA VAL A 405 19.51 7.92 -1.50
C VAL A 405 19.49 8.72 -0.20
N ILE A 406 18.62 8.34 0.74
CA ILE A 406 18.49 8.97 2.06
C ILE A 406 19.37 8.31 3.13
N TYR A 407 19.97 7.16 2.83
CA TYR A 407 20.95 6.50 3.70
C TYR A 407 21.83 5.53 2.92
N GLU A 408 23.16 5.75 2.93
CA GLU A 408 24.14 4.99 2.13
C GLU A 408 24.54 3.60 2.69
N GLY A 409 23.98 3.19 3.83
CA GLY A 409 24.38 1.94 4.51
C GLY A 409 23.50 0.73 4.23
N PRO A 410 23.79 -0.42 4.89
CA PRO A 410 22.86 -1.52 5.04
C PRO A 410 21.45 -1.06 5.35
N SER A 411 20.52 -1.37 4.45
CA SER A 411 19.14 -0.86 4.47
C SER A 411 18.17 -1.97 4.12
N GLY A 412 17.13 -2.15 4.92
CA GLY A 412 16.16 -3.25 4.78
C GLY A 412 14.75 -2.75 4.52
N TYR A 413 13.81 -3.25 5.33
CA TYR A 413 12.40 -2.92 5.26
C TYR A 413 12.19 -1.43 5.55
N SER A 414 11.13 -0.85 5.00
CA SER A 414 10.76 0.55 5.22
C SER A 414 9.25 0.74 5.26
N ASP A 415 8.80 1.83 5.87
CA ASP A 415 7.42 2.29 5.84
C ASP A 415 7.35 3.82 5.76
N LEU A 416 6.65 4.32 4.73
CA LEU A 416 6.41 5.72 4.46
C LEU A 416 5.11 6.19 5.11
N ALA A 417 5.06 7.45 5.50
CA ALA A 417 3.81 8.11 5.86
C ALA A 417 3.74 9.49 5.21
N PHE A 418 2.58 9.78 4.58
CA PHE A 418 2.26 11.12 4.10
C PHE A 418 1.73 11.97 5.24
N LEU A 419 2.41 13.08 5.55
CA LEU A 419 2.06 13.97 6.64
C LEU A 419 1.30 15.21 6.18
N GLY A 420 0.92 15.29 4.90
CA GLY A 420 0.28 16.45 4.28
C GLY A 420 1.05 17.76 4.41
N ALA A 421 0.33 18.88 4.26
CA ALA A 421 0.93 20.21 4.35
C ALA A 421 1.35 20.53 5.79
N VAL A 422 2.61 20.89 6.00
CA VAL A 422 3.12 21.41 7.27
C VAL A 422 3.15 22.96 7.25
N PRO A 423 3.15 23.64 8.42
CA PRO A 423 3.23 25.11 8.47
C PRO A 423 4.43 25.62 7.65
N GLY A 424 4.17 26.43 6.62
CA GLY A 424 5.20 26.83 5.63
C GLY A 424 4.99 26.30 4.20
N ALA A 425 3.82 25.68 3.91
CA ALA A 425 3.28 25.39 2.58
C ALA A 425 3.90 24.21 1.79
N SER A 426 4.86 23.46 2.35
CA SER A 426 5.38 22.24 1.71
C SER A 426 4.66 20.98 2.22
N LEU A 427 4.47 20.01 1.33
CA LEU A 427 4.04 18.66 1.70
C LEU A 427 5.19 17.94 2.41
N ALA A 428 4.90 17.24 3.50
CA ALA A 428 5.90 16.50 4.27
C ALA A 428 5.64 14.99 4.25
N PHE A 429 6.72 14.25 4.38
CA PHE A 429 6.76 12.80 4.44
C PHE A 429 7.65 12.34 5.58
N ALA A 430 7.35 11.15 6.08
CA ALA A 430 8.21 10.43 7.00
C ALA A 430 8.58 9.08 6.40
N CYS A 431 9.77 8.59 6.75
CA CYS A 431 10.22 7.24 6.42
C CYS A 431 10.81 6.59 7.67
N LEU A 432 10.28 5.42 8.04
CA LEU A 432 10.81 4.54 9.08
C LEU A 432 11.43 3.32 8.41
N PHE A 433 12.69 3.00 8.67
CA PHE A 433 13.38 1.95 7.93
C PHE A 433 14.47 1.22 8.72
N GLU A 434 14.66 -0.05 8.39
CA GLU A 434 15.78 -0.88 8.85
C GLU A 434 17.10 -0.35 8.32
N SER A 435 18.08 -0.16 9.20
CA SER A 435 19.37 0.45 8.93
C SER A 435 20.49 -0.16 9.79
N GLY A 436 21.74 0.09 9.42
CA GLY A 436 22.87 -0.23 10.30
C GLY A 436 24.21 -0.03 9.64
N THR A 437 25.27 -0.20 10.43
CA THR A 437 26.65 -0.04 9.96
C THR A 437 27.18 -1.28 9.25
N ARG A 438 26.83 -2.48 9.73
CA ARG A 438 27.30 -3.75 9.14
C ARG A 438 26.15 -4.58 8.57
N ALA A 439 24.99 -4.54 9.22
CA ALA A 439 23.78 -5.24 8.78
C ALA A 439 22.56 -4.32 8.89
N SER A 440 21.54 -4.55 8.05
CA SER A 440 20.34 -3.72 8.01
C SER A 440 19.46 -3.86 9.26
N TYR A 441 19.67 -4.87 10.09
CA TYR A 441 18.87 -5.16 11.29
C TYR A 441 19.56 -4.71 12.59
N GLU A 442 20.45 -3.72 12.53
CA GLU A 442 21.06 -3.13 13.73
C GLU A 442 20.15 -2.08 14.35
N ASP A 443 19.54 -1.24 13.54
CA ASP A 443 18.73 -0.10 13.97
C ASP A 443 17.48 0.04 13.09
N ILE A 444 16.41 0.62 13.63
CA ILE A 444 15.31 1.20 12.86
C ILE A 444 15.43 2.72 12.95
N SER A 445 15.72 3.34 11.82
CA SER A 445 15.92 4.77 11.66
C SER A 445 14.66 5.47 11.15
N PHE A 446 14.52 6.73 11.52
CA PHE A 446 13.43 7.62 11.12
C PHE A 446 13.99 8.89 10.46
N CYS A 447 13.38 9.30 9.36
CA CYS A 447 13.67 10.53 8.65
C CYS A 447 12.39 11.31 8.35
N LEU A 448 12.49 12.65 8.40
CA LEU A 448 11.51 13.58 7.83
C LEU A 448 12.11 14.28 6.63
N PHE A 449 11.30 14.50 5.60
CA PHE A 449 11.67 15.29 4.43
C PHE A 449 10.42 15.88 3.77
N SER A 450 10.63 16.93 2.99
CA SER A 450 9.57 17.61 2.26
C SER A 450 9.53 17.17 0.80
N LEU A 451 8.44 17.49 0.10
CA LEU A 451 8.37 17.29 -1.35
C LEU A 451 9.43 18.13 -2.08
N ALA A 452 9.79 19.30 -1.56
CA ALA A 452 10.87 20.10 -2.13
C ALA A 452 12.20 19.35 -2.07
N ASP A 453 12.52 18.71 -0.94
CA ASP A 453 13.72 17.87 -0.82
C ASP A 453 13.70 16.72 -1.84
N VAL A 454 12.55 16.05 -2.02
CA VAL A 454 12.40 15.00 -3.04
C VAL A 454 12.67 15.58 -4.44
N LEU A 455 12.00 16.67 -4.81
CA LEU A 455 12.12 17.26 -6.14
C LEU A 455 13.52 17.80 -6.46
N GLU A 456 14.27 18.26 -5.45
CA GLU A 456 15.63 18.76 -5.59
C GLU A 456 16.67 17.63 -5.75
N ASN A 457 16.44 16.47 -5.13
CA ASN A 457 17.42 15.39 -5.05
C ASN A 457 17.13 14.21 -5.99
N VAL A 458 15.90 14.08 -6.48
CA VAL A 458 15.54 13.06 -7.44
C VAL A 458 15.98 13.48 -8.85
N PRO A 459 16.81 12.68 -9.56
CA PRO A 459 17.32 13.08 -10.87
C PRO A 459 16.19 13.28 -11.88
N THR A 460 16.07 14.49 -12.43
CA THR A 460 15.23 14.72 -13.61
C THR A 460 15.95 14.09 -14.80
N GLY A 461 15.36 13.11 -15.46
CA GLY A 461 15.96 12.36 -16.60
C GLY A 461 16.28 13.17 -17.87
N LEU A 462 16.59 14.46 -17.76
CA LEU A 462 16.97 15.36 -18.85
C LEU A 462 18.49 15.49 -19.07
N GLU A 463 19.35 14.83 -18.27
CA GLU A 463 20.77 14.72 -18.63
C GLU A 463 20.95 13.64 -19.71
N LYS A 464 20.74 14.05 -20.97
CA LYS A 464 21.25 13.32 -22.13
C LYS A 464 22.75 13.10 -21.92
N GLN A 465 23.16 11.84 -21.96
CA GLN A 465 24.56 11.42 -21.95
C GLN A 465 25.34 12.24 -22.98
N SER A 466 26.23 13.09 -22.49
CA SER A 466 27.25 13.70 -23.34
C SER A 466 28.24 12.60 -23.74
N PRO A 467 28.53 12.39 -25.02
CA PRO A 467 29.47 11.35 -25.42
C PRO A 467 30.86 11.71 -24.91
N ARG A 468 31.36 10.95 -23.92
CA ARG A 468 32.77 11.00 -23.52
C ARG A 468 33.62 10.50 -24.69
N PHE A 469 34.23 11.43 -25.42
CA PHE A 469 35.36 11.12 -26.29
C PHE A 469 36.47 10.48 -25.44
N LYS A 470 36.74 9.19 -25.67
CA LYS A 470 37.95 8.53 -25.16
C LYS A 470 39.16 9.06 -25.93
N PRO A 471 40.25 9.50 -25.28
CA PRO A 471 41.50 9.74 -25.99
C PRO A 471 42.11 8.40 -26.40
N GLN A 472 42.43 8.24 -27.68
CA GLN A 472 43.19 7.11 -28.21
C GLN A 472 44.62 7.18 -27.67
N GLY A 473 44.96 6.28 -26.75
CA GLY A 473 46.35 6.02 -26.35
C GLY A 473 46.95 4.95 -27.26
N HIS A 474 47.96 5.34 -28.04
CA HIS A 474 48.78 4.42 -28.83
C HIS A 474 49.67 3.57 -27.91
N CYS A 475 49.56 2.25 -28.01
CA CYS A 475 50.54 1.32 -27.45
C CYS A 475 51.73 1.18 -28.42
N TRP A 476 52.95 1.42 -27.93
CA TRP A 476 54.18 0.96 -28.57
C TRP A 476 54.73 -0.25 -27.80
N PRO A 477 55.23 -1.29 -28.49
CA PRO A 477 55.74 -2.48 -27.84
C PRO A 477 57.21 -2.32 -27.47
N SER A 478 57.58 -2.87 -26.30
CA SER A 478 58.91 -3.44 -26.02
C SER A 478 58.72 -4.56 -25.01
#